data_AF-A0A932K476-F1
#
_entry.id   AF-A0A932K476-F1
#
_cell.length_a   1.000
_cell.length_b   1.000
_cell.length_c   1.000
_cell.angle_alpha   90.00
_cell.angle_beta   90.00
_cell.angle_gamma   90.00
#
_symmetry.space_group_name_H-M   'P 1'
#
loop_
_entity.id
_entity.type
_entity.pdbx_description
1 polymer ?
#
loop_
_entity_poly.entity_id
_entity_poly.type
_entity_poly.pdbx_seq_one_letter_code
_entity_poly.pdbx_strand_id
1 'polypeptide(L)'
;MVKIAPSILAADFGRLADEVARVEHAGADLVHIDVMDGHFVPNLTVGPVVVEALRKATHLPLEVHVMVLNADALIPPCVEA
;
A
#
# COMPACT_ATOMS: atom_id res chain seq x y z
N MET A 1 4.24 -22.57 -2.50
CA MET A 1 4.93 -21.84 -1.42
C MET A 1 3.95 -20.78 -0.92
N VAL A 2 3.88 -20.53 0.39
CA VAL A 2 2.98 -19.52 0.98
C VAL A 2 3.67 -18.16 0.92
N LYS A 3 2.91 -17.09 0.61
CA LYS A 3 3.39 -15.70 0.64
C LYS A 3 2.72 -14.92 1.77
N ILE A 4 3.45 -13.98 2.37
CA ILE A 4 3.00 -13.09 3.43
C ILE A 4 3.08 -11.63 2.95
N ALA A 5 1.96 -10.91 3.05
CA ALA A 5 1.82 -9.51 2.64
C ALA A 5 1.26 -8.67 3.81
N PRO A 6 2.12 -8.10 4.68
CA PRO A 6 1.66 -7.24 5.77
C PRO A 6 1.02 -5.96 5.21
N SER A 7 -0.15 -5.59 5.74
CA SER A 7 -0.86 -4.37 5.33
C SER A 7 -0.38 -3.15 6.10
N ILE A 8 -0.05 -2.07 5.37
CA ILE A 8 0.31 -0.78 5.97
C ILE A 8 -0.88 -0.13 6.67
N LEU A 9 -2.12 -0.57 6.42
CA LEU A 9 -3.30 -0.01 7.07
C LEU A 9 -3.26 -0.19 8.60
N ALA A 10 -2.55 -1.22 9.07
CA ALA A 10 -2.32 -1.49 10.49
C ALA A 10 -1.05 -0.82 11.05
N ALA A 11 -0.29 -0.09 10.23
CA ALA A 11 0.98 0.49 10.62
C ALA A 11 0.82 1.88 11.26
N ASP A 12 1.91 2.41 11.82
CA ASP A 12 2.01 3.83 12.18
C ASP A 12 2.27 4.68 10.92
N PHE A 13 1.27 5.46 10.51
CA PHE A 13 1.33 6.27 9.29
C PHE A 13 2.37 7.39 9.38
N GLY A 14 2.73 7.82 10.60
CA GLY A 14 3.79 8.80 10.80
C GLY A 14 5.20 8.26 10.49
N ARG A 15 5.32 6.94 10.34
CA ARG A 15 6.61 6.23 10.22
C ARG A 15 6.58 5.12 9.16
N LEU A 16 5.80 5.29 8.09
CA LEU A 16 5.59 4.25 7.08
C LEU A 16 6.88 3.61 6.51
N ALA A 17 7.94 4.41 6.28
CA ALA A 17 9.22 3.87 5.80
C ALA A 17 9.86 2.92 6.82
N ASP A 18 9.85 3.29 8.11
CA ASP A 18 10.38 2.45 9.18
C ASP A 18 9.53 1.18 9.36
N GLU A 19 8.20 1.32 9.29
CA GLU A 19 7.25 0.21 9.41
C GLU A 19 7.42 -0.81 8.29
N VAL A 20 7.62 -0.34 7.05
CA VAL A 20 7.90 -1.22 5.92
C VAL A 20 9.26 -1.90 6.05
N ALA A 21 10.32 -1.17 6.42
CA ALA A 21 11.64 -1.75 6.66
C ALA A 21 11.59 -2.84 7.75
N ARG A 22 10.77 -2.63 8.79
CA ARG A 22 10.56 -3.60 9.87
C ARG A 22 9.96 -4.92 9.35
N VAL A 23 8.93 -4.86 8.51
CA VAL A 23 8.32 -6.09 7.97
C VAL A 23 9.15 -6.75 6.89
N GLU A 24 9.90 -5.98 6.10
CA GLU A 24 10.87 -6.50 5.15
C GLU A 24 11.97 -7.29 5.87
N HIS A 25 12.53 -6.74 6.94
CA HIS A 25 13.52 -7.44 7.77
C HIS A 25 12.95 -8.71 8.45
N ALA A 26 11.65 -8.73 8.74
CA ALA A 26 10.95 -9.89 9.29
C ALA A 26 10.65 -10.99 8.25
N GLY A 27 10.97 -10.76 6.97
CA GLY A 27 10.80 -11.74 5.90
C GLY A 27 9.47 -11.67 5.16
N ALA A 28 8.83 -10.50 5.11
CA ALA A 28 7.67 -10.28 4.26
C ALA A 28 8.01 -10.48 2.77
N ASP A 29 7.08 -11.08 2.01
CA ASP A 29 7.24 -11.27 0.57
C ASP A 29 6.75 -10.05 -0.23
N LEU A 30 5.81 -9.31 0.33
CA LEU A 30 5.04 -8.24 -0.30
C LEU A 30 4.68 -7.19 0.76
N VAL A 31 4.32 -5.99 0.32
CA VAL A 31 3.69 -4.95 1.16
C VAL A 31 2.29 -4.68 0.63
N HIS A 32 1.28 -4.88 1.46
CA HIS A 32 -0.11 -4.68 1.08
C HIS A 32 -0.56 -3.24 1.37
N ILE A 33 -1.20 -2.60 0.39
CA ILE A 33 -1.61 -1.19 0.43
C ILE A 33 -3.09 -1.10 0.10
N ASP A 34 -3.89 -0.72 1.09
CA ASP A 34 -5.33 -0.51 0.93
C ASP A 34 -5.63 0.95 0.55
N VAL A 35 -6.05 1.17 -0.70
CA VAL A 35 -6.46 2.48 -1.25
C VAL A 35 -7.97 2.60 -1.19
N MET A 36 -8.48 3.48 -0.32
CA MET A 36 -9.91 3.68 -0.05
C MET A 36 -10.33 5.12 -0.33
N ASP A 37 -11.51 5.34 -0.93
CA ASP A 37 -11.98 6.68 -1.37
C ASP A 37 -13.09 7.30 -0.50
N GLY A 38 -13.49 6.67 0.61
CA GLY A 38 -14.62 7.14 1.42
C GLY A 38 -16.01 6.94 0.80
N HIS A 39 -16.10 6.42 -0.43
CA HIS A 39 -17.35 6.19 -1.15
C HIS A 39 -17.67 4.70 -1.29
N PHE A 40 -16.69 3.91 -1.75
CA PHE A 40 -16.81 2.45 -1.84
C PHE A 40 -16.78 1.80 -0.45
N VAL A 41 -15.98 2.38 0.45
CA VAL A 41 -15.97 2.08 1.90
C VAL A 41 -16.02 3.40 2.69
N PRO A 42 -16.48 3.41 3.96
CA PRO A 42 -16.66 4.67 4.70
C PRO A 42 -15.37 5.46 4.99
N ASN A 43 -14.22 4.77 4.99
CA ASN A 43 -12.93 5.36 5.35
C ASN A 43 -12.18 5.85 4.11
N LEU A 44 -11.42 6.94 4.27
CA LEU A 44 -10.42 7.42 3.31
C LEU A 44 -9.04 7.08 3.86
N THR A 45 -8.20 6.41 3.07
CA THR A 45 -6.86 5.99 3.50
C THR A 45 -5.76 6.77 2.80
N VAL A 46 -5.25 6.24 1.69
CA VAL A 46 -4.10 6.73 0.95
C VAL A 46 -4.38 6.66 -0.54
N GLY A 47 -3.50 7.24 -1.37
CA GLY A 47 -3.58 7.18 -2.82
C GLY A 47 -2.21 7.02 -3.47
N PRO A 48 -2.10 7.23 -4.79
CA PRO A 48 -0.88 6.99 -5.58
C PRO A 48 0.39 7.66 -5.02
N VAL A 49 0.26 8.86 -4.43
CA VAL A 49 1.39 9.58 -3.82
C VAL A 49 2.05 8.78 -2.70
N VAL A 50 1.28 8.02 -1.91
CA VAL A 50 1.83 7.16 -0.85
C VAL A 50 2.42 5.89 -1.43
N VAL A 51 1.81 5.34 -2.50
CA VAL A 51 2.39 4.19 -3.23
C VAL A 51 3.78 4.54 -3.74
N GLU A 52 3.94 5.73 -4.34
CA GLU A 52 5.23 6.22 -4.86
C GLU A 52 6.26 6.41 -3.72
N ALA A 53 5.81 6.98 -2.59
CA ALA A 53 6.67 7.15 -1.42
C ALA A 53 7.15 5.80 -0.85
N LEU A 54 6.25 4.81 -0.78
CA LEU A 54 6.60 3.45 -0.35
C LEU A 54 7.47 2.72 -1.36
N ARG A 55 7.27 2.95 -2.67
CA ARG A 55 8.12 2.38 -3.72
C ARG A 55 9.57 2.81 -3.57
N LYS A 56 9.82 4.05 -3.09
CA LYS A 56 11.15 4.57 -2.75
C LYS A 56 11.72 4.01 -1.43
N ALA A 57 10.87 3.50 -0.54
CA ALA A 57 11.25 3.04 0.80
C ALA A 57 11.63 1.55 0.88
N THR A 58 11.22 0.72 -0.07
CA THR A 58 11.49 -0.73 -0.09
C THR A 58 11.73 -1.24 -1.51
N HIS A 59 12.27 -2.44 -1.66
CA HIS A 59 12.33 -3.18 -2.93
C HIS A 59 11.30 -4.31 -3.02
N LEU A 60 10.55 -4.60 -1.96
CA LEU A 60 9.49 -5.60 -2.00
C LEU A 60 8.40 -5.20 -3.03
N PRO A 61 7.77 -6.16 -3.72
CA PRO A 61 6.63 -5.83 -4.57
C PRO A 61 5.49 -5.24 -3.73
N LEU A 62 4.87 -4.19 -4.25
CA LEU A 62 3.73 -3.53 -3.61
C LEU A 62 2.44 -4.15 -4.16
N GLU A 63 1.59 -4.65 -3.29
CA GLU A 63 0.26 -5.15 -3.62
C GLU A 63 -0.76 -4.06 -3.32
N VAL A 64 -1.18 -3.35 -4.36
CA VAL A 64 -2.14 -2.24 -4.22
C VAL A 64 -3.56 -2.78 -4.38
N HIS A 65 -4.33 -2.74 -3.28
CA HIS A 65 -5.73 -3.13 -3.23
C HIS A 65 -6.62 -1.89 -3.32
N VAL A 66 -7.29 -1.75 -4.47
CA VAL A 66 -8.09 -0.57 -4.81
C VAL A 66 -9.54 -0.80 -4.40
N MET A 67 -9.97 -0.11 -3.35
CA MET A 67 -11.33 -0.09 -2.80
C MET A 67 -11.97 1.28 -3.05
N VAL A 68 -12.20 1.59 -4.33
CA VAL A 68 -12.74 2.88 -4.78
C VAL A 68 -13.84 2.70 -5.82
N LEU A 69 -14.75 3.66 -5.92
CA LEU A 69 -15.90 3.58 -6.83
C LEU A 69 -15.47 3.63 -8.31
N ASN A 70 -14.46 4.46 -8.64
CA ASN A 70 -13.94 4.61 -9.99
C ASN A 70 -12.49 4.06 -10.09
N ALA A 71 -12.35 2.74 -10.04
CA ALA A 71 -11.05 2.08 -10.06
C ALA A 71 -10.27 2.31 -11.35
N ASP A 72 -10.94 2.40 -12.51
CA ASP A 72 -10.30 2.61 -13.82
C ASP A 72 -9.48 3.91 -13.88
N ALA A 73 -9.92 4.95 -13.15
CA ALA A 73 -9.19 6.21 -13.06
C ALA A 73 -7.98 6.14 -12.10
N LEU A 74 -8.00 5.22 -11.13
CA LEU A 74 -6.99 5.15 -10.06
C LEU A 74 -5.92 4.07 -10.30
N ILE A 75 -6.23 3.03 -11.07
CA ILE A 75 -5.26 1.98 -11.41
C ILE A 75 -4.03 2.54 -12.15
N PRO A 76 -4.16 3.34 -13.23
CA PRO A 76 -3.00 3.86 -13.96
C PRO A 76 -2.00 4.63 -13.08
N PRO A 77 -2.40 5.63 -12.27
CA PRO A 77 -1.44 6.34 -11.43
C PRO A 77 -0.85 5.47 -10.30
N CYS A 78 -1.54 4.43 -9.83
CA CYS A 78 -0.97 3.47 -8.88
C CYS A 78 0.09 2.55 -9.53
N VAL A 79 -0.02 2.27 -10.83
CA VAL A 79 0.96 1.46 -11.58
C VAL A 79 2.20 2.27 -11.95
N GLU A 80 2.03 3.57 -12.20
CA GLU A 80 3.13 4.51 -12.51
C GLU A 80 3.97 4.90 -11.28
N ALA A 81 3.41 4.74 -10.08
CA ALA A 81 4.02 5.04 -8.79
C ALA A 81 5.12 4.05 -8.37
#